data_AF-A0A2N2M8V1-F1
#
_entry.id   AF-A0A2N2M8V1-F1
#
_cell.length_a   1.000
_cell.length_b   1.000
_cell.length_c   1.000
_cell.angle_alpha   90.00
_cell.angle_beta   90.00
_cell.angle_gamma   90.00
#
_symmetry.space_group_name_H-M   'P 1'
#
loop_
_entity.id
_entity.type
_entity.pdbx_description
1 polymer ?
#
loop_
_entity_poly.entity_id
_entity_poly.type
_entity_poly.pdbx_seq_one_letter_code
_entity_poly.pdbx_strand_id
1 'polypeptide(L)'
;ADLIIIGPGSLYTSIIANLLVPDLVDAIKASKAYKFYICNVASERGETDGYSCEDHVKMIEKHAGSRLVDLVISNHRYEGVLPPDVSWVKVNEEENQHPIYQADLLDVDNPWRHDSNKVAKTVMDLYFERTGPLNSRDETSAL
;
A
#
# COMPACT_ATOMS: atom_id res chain seq x y z
N ALA A 1 5.48 13.23 -9.98
CA ALA A 1 4.82 11.91 -9.93
C ALA A 1 3.33 12.14 -9.93
N ASP A 2 2.56 11.30 -10.62
CA ASP A 2 1.09 11.32 -10.59
C ASP A 2 0.54 10.42 -9.47
N LEU A 3 1.29 9.37 -9.14
CA LEU A 3 1.04 8.43 -8.05
C LEU A 3 2.35 8.18 -7.30
N ILE A 4 2.28 8.15 -5.97
CA ILE A 4 3.33 7.69 -5.06
C ILE A 4 2.84 6.41 -4.40
N ILE A 5 3.65 5.36 -4.49
CA ILE A 5 3.34 4.06 -3.88
C ILE A 5 4.32 3.85 -2.73
N ILE A 6 3.78 3.57 -1.56
CA ILE A 6 4.51 3.23 -0.35
C ILE A 6 4.33 1.72 -0.14
N GLY A 7 5.44 0.98 -0.10
CA GLY A 7 5.42 -0.47 -0.01
C GLY A 7 5.07 -1.18 -1.33
N PRO A 8 4.81 -2.50 -1.29
CA PRO A 8 4.91 -3.35 -0.09
C PRO A 8 6.37 -3.51 0.37
N GLY A 9 6.57 -3.96 1.61
CA GLY A 9 7.90 -4.21 2.16
C GLY A 9 7.94 -4.15 3.69
N SER A 10 9.09 -4.53 4.27
CA SER A 10 9.28 -4.54 5.72
C SER A 10 8.99 -3.19 6.33
N LEU A 11 8.08 -3.17 7.31
CA LEU A 11 7.52 -1.94 7.85
C LEU A 11 8.62 -1.05 8.44
N TYR A 12 9.47 -1.60 9.30
CA TYR A 12 10.50 -0.81 9.97
C TYR A 12 11.77 -0.67 9.14
N THR A 13 12.24 -1.77 8.56
CA THR A 13 13.55 -1.84 7.91
C THR A 13 13.56 -1.36 6.46
N SER A 14 12.40 -1.27 5.80
CA SER A 14 12.29 -0.75 4.43
C SER A 14 11.46 0.52 4.37
N ILE A 15 10.22 0.52 4.88
CA ILE A 15 9.31 1.65 4.68
C ILE A 15 9.67 2.80 5.61
N ILE A 16 9.60 2.57 6.93
CA ILE A 16 9.87 3.62 7.93
C ILE A 16 11.31 4.12 7.83
N ALA A 17 12.28 3.24 7.59
CA ALA A 17 13.69 3.64 7.40
C ALA A 17 13.86 4.74 6.33
N ASN A 18 13.14 4.66 5.21
CA ASN A 18 13.15 5.71 4.19
C ASN A 18 12.41 6.99 4.67
N LEU A 19 11.32 6.84 5.41
CA LEU A 19 10.53 7.97 5.94
C LEU A 19 11.21 8.70 7.12
N LEU A 20 12.34 8.21 7.64
CA LEU A 20 13.15 8.94 8.60
C LEU A 20 14.01 10.04 7.95
N VAL A 21 14.06 10.11 6.62
CA VAL A 21 14.73 11.19 5.88
C VAL A 21 13.74 12.37 5.74
N PRO A 22 13.94 13.50 6.47
CA PRO A 22 12.92 14.56 6.53
C PRO A 22 12.60 15.16 5.16
N ASP A 23 13.63 15.42 4.35
CA ASP A 23 13.46 16.01 3.02
C ASP A 23 12.62 15.12 2.09
N LEU A 24 12.69 13.79 2.25
CA LEU A 24 11.86 12.86 1.48
C LEU A 24 10.40 12.97 1.91
N VAL A 25 10.14 12.97 3.22
CA VAL A 25 8.79 13.12 3.75
C VAL A 25 8.18 14.45 3.31
N ASP A 26 8.95 15.53 3.36
CA ASP A 26 8.50 16.86 2.93
C ASP A 26 8.21 16.90 1.43
N ALA A 27 9.01 16.22 0.61
CA ALA A 27 8.73 16.07 -0.81
C ALA A 27 7.44 15.27 -1.08
N ILE A 28 7.21 14.18 -0.35
CA ILE A 28 5.98 13.37 -0.46
C ILE A 28 4.76 14.21 -0.06
N LYS A 29 4.86 14.99 1.03
CA LYS A 29 3.80 15.89 1.51
C LYS A 29 3.46 16.98 0.49
N ALA A 30 4.48 17.64 -0.06
CA ALA A 30 4.30 18.73 -1.02
C ALA A 30 3.76 18.25 -2.37
N SER A 31 3.98 16.97 -2.69
CA SER A 31 3.49 16.37 -3.93
C SER A 31 1.97 16.34 -4.01
N LYS A 32 1.42 16.72 -5.17
CA LYS A 32 0.00 16.54 -5.52
C LYS A 32 -0.33 15.12 -5.98
N ALA A 33 0.68 14.25 -6.11
CA ALA A 33 0.48 12.85 -6.41
C ALA A 33 -0.45 12.22 -5.38
N TYR A 34 -1.24 11.27 -5.83
CA TYR A 34 -1.99 10.42 -4.92
C TYR A 34 -1.04 9.48 -4.18
N LYS A 35 -1.26 9.21 -2.88
CA LYS A 35 -0.41 8.31 -2.09
C LYS A 35 -1.14 7.01 -1.77
N PHE A 36 -0.72 5.93 -2.41
CA PHE A 36 -1.14 4.57 -2.06
C PHE A 36 -0.16 3.96 -1.06
N TYR A 37 -0.69 3.32 -0.02
CA TYR A 37 0.07 2.37 0.79
C TYR A 37 -0.40 0.95 0.46
N ILE A 38 0.52 0.06 0.13
CA ILE A 38 0.25 -1.36 -0.07
C ILE A 38 0.62 -2.09 1.22
N CYS A 39 -0.39 -2.55 1.95
CA CYS A 39 -0.19 -3.24 3.21
C CYS A 39 0.37 -4.65 2.99
N ASN A 40 1.19 -5.12 3.92
CA ASN A 40 1.76 -6.47 3.85
C ASN A 40 0.64 -7.52 3.96
N VAL A 41 0.78 -8.64 3.24
CA VAL A 41 -0.21 -9.75 3.32
C VAL A 41 -0.10 -10.53 4.63
N ALA A 42 1.11 -10.60 5.19
CA ALA A 42 1.44 -11.38 6.37
C ALA A 42 2.41 -10.63 7.27
N SER A 43 2.42 -10.98 8.55
CA SER A 43 3.27 -10.37 9.57
C SER A 43 4.73 -10.75 9.36
N GLU A 44 5.62 -9.88 9.79
CA GLU A 44 7.05 -10.13 9.84
C GLU A 44 7.46 -10.37 11.29
N ARG A 45 8.04 -11.55 11.53
CA ARG A 45 8.41 -12.03 12.86
C ARG A 45 9.36 -11.05 13.54
N GLY A 46 8.98 -10.60 14.73
CA GLY A 46 9.74 -9.64 15.53
C GLY A 46 9.59 -8.18 15.10
N GLU A 47 8.85 -7.90 14.02
CA GLU A 47 8.56 -6.55 13.54
C GLU A 47 7.07 -6.20 13.67
N THR A 48 6.18 -7.01 13.09
CA THR A 48 4.75 -6.70 12.94
C THR A 48 3.83 -7.80 13.48
N ASP A 49 4.31 -8.52 14.50
CA ASP A 49 3.53 -9.57 15.17
C ASP A 49 2.22 -9.02 15.73
N GLY A 50 1.09 -9.57 15.27
CA GLY A 50 -0.25 -9.17 15.70
C GLY A 50 -0.74 -7.83 15.14
N TYR A 51 0.00 -7.19 14.23
CA TYR A 51 -0.41 -5.91 13.64
C TYR A 51 -1.57 -6.08 12.68
N SER A 52 -2.56 -5.20 12.78
CA SER A 52 -3.55 -5.01 11.72
C SER A 52 -3.01 -4.15 10.57
N CYS A 53 -3.78 -4.05 9.50
CA CYS A 53 -3.51 -3.13 8.40
C CYS A 53 -3.44 -1.67 8.88
N GLU A 54 -4.31 -1.30 9.81
CA GLU A 54 -4.39 0.03 10.42
C GLU A 54 -3.17 0.30 11.30
N ASP A 55 -2.66 -0.70 12.03
CA ASP A 55 -1.44 -0.54 12.83
C ASP A 55 -0.21 -0.21 11.97
N HIS A 56 -0.11 -0.80 10.78
CA HIS A 56 0.95 -0.45 9.83
C HIS A 56 0.84 1.03 9.41
N VAL A 57 -0.36 1.50 9.06
CA VAL A 57 -0.61 2.89 8.67
C VAL A 57 -0.31 3.84 9.83
N LYS A 58 -0.77 3.51 11.04
CA LYS A 58 -0.48 4.29 12.26
C LYS A 58 1.02 4.44 12.46
N MET A 59 1.81 3.37 12.29
CA MET A 59 3.27 3.45 12.45
C MET A 59 3.94 4.25 11.34
N ILE A 60 3.50 4.12 10.09
CA ILE A 60 4.01 4.93 8.97
C ILE A 60 3.80 6.43 9.25
N GLU A 61 2.57 6.82 9.57
CA GLU A 61 2.22 8.23 9.75
C GLU A 61 2.79 8.82 11.05
N LYS A 62 2.92 7.99 12.10
CA LYS A 62 3.63 8.36 13.33
C LYS A 62 5.09 8.74 13.05
N HIS A 63 5.82 7.93 12.27
CA HIS A 63 7.23 8.21 11.98
C HIS A 63 7.42 9.32 10.93
N ALA A 64 6.45 9.50 10.03
CA ALA A 64 6.42 10.64 9.12
C ALA A 64 6.00 11.96 9.80
N GLY A 65 5.46 11.90 11.02
CA GLY A 65 4.95 13.04 11.79
C GLY A 65 3.70 13.69 11.18
N SER A 66 2.97 12.97 10.34
CA SER A 66 1.81 13.50 9.62
C SER A 66 1.00 12.41 8.92
N ARG A 67 -0.25 12.73 8.58
CA ARG A 67 -1.00 11.95 7.61
C ARG A 67 -0.32 11.98 6.23
N LEU A 68 0.02 10.81 5.69
CA LEU A 68 0.71 10.66 4.41
C LEU A 68 -0.09 9.84 3.40
N VAL A 69 -0.93 8.93 3.87
CA VAL A 69 -1.58 7.93 3.03
C VAL A 69 -2.98 8.42 2.65
N ASP A 70 -3.28 8.36 1.35
CA ASP A 70 -4.61 8.73 0.85
C ASP A 70 -5.51 7.49 0.64
N LEU A 71 -4.94 6.34 0.26
CA LEU A 71 -5.63 5.05 0.15
C LEU A 71 -4.72 3.92 0.60
N VAL A 72 -5.29 2.99 1.35
CA VAL A 72 -4.64 1.73 1.71
C VAL A 72 -5.14 0.63 0.79
N ILE A 73 -4.24 -0.15 0.23
CA ILE A 73 -4.55 -1.37 -0.54
C ILE A 73 -4.16 -2.54 0.36
N SER A 74 -5.14 -3.40 0.67
CA SER A 74 -4.98 -4.53 1.57
C SER A 74 -5.46 -5.82 0.92
N ASN A 75 -4.85 -6.94 1.32
CA ASN A 75 -5.25 -8.25 0.85
C ASN A 75 -6.54 -8.71 1.53
N HIS A 76 -7.41 -9.41 0.80
CA HIS A 76 -8.62 -10.03 1.37
C HIS A 76 -8.65 -11.56 1.31
N ARG A 77 -7.62 -12.18 0.72
CA ARG A 77 -7.56 -13.62 0.53
C ARG A 77 -6.60 -14.25 1.54
N TYR A 78 -7.15 -15.06 2.45
CA TYR A 78 -6.41 -15.65 3.58
C TYR A 78 -6.35 -17.18 3.46
N GLU A 79 -5.85 -17.66 2.32
CA GLU A 79 -5.78 -19.08 1.97
C GLU A 79 -4.32 -19.53 1.85
N GLY A 80 -4.08 -20.82 2.11
CA GLY A 80 -2.74 -21.41 2.05
C GLY A 80 -2.11 -21.61 3.43
N VAL A 81 -0.88 -22.14 3.42
CA VAL A 81 -0.12 -22.45 4.63
C VAL A 81 0.93 -21.36 4.84
N LEU A 82 0.83 -20.66 5.96
CA LEU A 82 1.86 -19.72 6.39
C LEU A 82 2.99 -20.45 7.12
N PRO A 83 4.22 -19.92 7.06
CA PRO A 83 5.30 -20.37 7.93
C PRO A 83 4.91 -20.26 9.42
N PRO A 84 5.56 -21.04 10.31
CA PRO A 84 5.42 -20.84 11.76
C PRO A 84 5.72 -19.39 12.15
N ASP A 85 5.00 -18.87 13.14
CA ASP A 85 5.14 -17.51 13.67
C ASP A 85 4.83 -16.37 12.67
N VAL A 86 4.21 -16.69 11.53
CA VAL A 86 3.69 -15.73 10.57
C VAL A 86 2.17 -15.78 10.58
N SER A 87 1.54 -14.62 10.66
CA SER A 87 0.08 -14.47 10.68
C SER A 87 -0.39 -13.58 9.55
N TRP A 88 -1.64 -13.77 9.11
CA TRP A 88 -2.26 -12.85 8.15
C TRP A 88 -2.40 -11.46 8.75
N VAL A 89 -2.00 -10.45 7.99
CA VAL A 89 -2.35 -9.06 8.32
C VAL A 89 -3.75 -8.81 7.79
N LYS A 90 -4.65 -8.39 8.68
CA LYS A 90 -6.06 -8.19 8.39
C LYS A 90 -6.46 -6.75 8.64
N VAL A 91 -7.53 -6.33 8.00
CA VAL A 91 -8.21 -5.07 8.27
C VAL A 91 -8.99 -5.18 9.58
N ASN A 92 -8.79 -4.21 10.47
CA ASN A 92 -9.59 -3.99 11.67
C ASN A 92 -10.61 -2.88 11.40
N GLU A 93 -11.84 -3.26 11.08
CA GLU A 93 -12.89 -2.32 10.68
C GLU A 93 -13.23 -1.26 11.75
N GLU A 94 -13.04 -1.58 13.03
CA GLU A 94 -13.33 -0.66 14.14
C GLU A 94 -12.33 0.50 14.24
N GLU A 95 -11.15 0.36 13.65
CA GLU A 95 -10.05 1.33 13.75
C GLU A 95 -9.75 2.05 12.43
N ASN A 96 -10.62 1.90 11.42
CA ASN A 96 -10.43 2.46 10.10
C ASN A 96 -10.50 3.99 10.10
N GLN A 97 -9.36 4.64 9.87
CA GLN A 97 -9.24 6.10 9.72
C GLN A 97 -8.95 6.54 8.27
N HIS A 98 -8.70 5.58 7.39
CA HIS A 98 -8.31 5.78 5.99
C HIS A 98 -9.23 4.96 5.08
N PRO A 99 -9.47 5.41 3.84
CA PRO A 99 -10.06 4.55 2.82
C PRO A 99 -9.19 3.29 2.64
N ILE A 100 -9.83 2.12 2.67
CA ILE A 100 -9.17 0.84 2.43
C ILE A 100 -9.84 0.17 1.25
N TYR A 101 -9.03 -0.21 0.26
CA TYR A 101 -9.44 -1.05 -0.86
C TYR A 101 -8.90 -2.46 -0.65
N GLN A 102 -9.79 -3.44 -0.67
CA GLN A 102 -9.47 -4.84 -0.44
C GLN A 102 -9.53 -5.64 -1.74
N ALA A 103 -8.45 -6.37 -2.05
CA ALA A 103 -8.34 -7.20 -3.25
C ALA A 103 -7.62 -8.52 -2.98
N ASP A 104 -7.70 -9.48 -3.90
CA ASP A 104 -6.81 -10.65 -3.88
C ASP A 104 -5.44 -10.18 -4.37
N LEU A 105 -4.49 -10.08 -3.45
CA LEU A 105 -3.10 -9.73 -3.75
C LEU A 105 -2.15 -10.89 -3.51
N LEU A 106 -2.68 -12.07 -3.19
CA LEU A 106 -1.94 -13.22 -2.68
C LEU A 106 -1.16 -13.93 -3.78
N ASP A 107 0.11 -14.21 -3.56
CA ASP A 107 0.85 -15.23 -4.31
C ASP A 107 0.41 -16.62 -3.81
N VAL A 108 -0.16 -17.42 -4.71
CA VAL A 108 -0.71 -18.75 -4.37
C VAL A 108 0.40 -19.75 -4.04
N ASP A 109 1.57 -19.61 -4.67
CA ASP A 109 2.71 -20.49 -4.42
C ASP A 109 3.47 -20.09 -3.15
N ASN A 110 3.43 -18.80 -2.79
CA ASN A 110 4.03 -18.26 -1.57
C ASN A 110 3.04 -17.36 -0.81
N PRO A 111 2.10 -17.93 -0.02
CA PRO A 111 0.99 -17.18 0.57
C PRO A 111 1.36 -16.05 1.55
N TRP A 112 2.62 -15.98 1.99
CA TRP A 112 3.14 -14.86 2.77
C TRP A 112 3.66 -13.70 1.90
N ARG A 113 3.47 -13.75 0.58
CA ARG A 113 3.93 -12.76 -0.40
C ARG A 113 2.79 -12.24 -1.26
N HIS A 114 3.06 -11.08 -1.85
CA HIS A 114 2.24 -10.50 -2.89
C HIS A 114 2.50 -11.14 -4.26
N ASP A 115 1.44 -11.36 -5.02
CA ASP A 115 1.55 -11.55 -6.47
C ASP A 115 1.73 -10.20 -7.15
N SER A 116 2.88 -10.03 -7.82
CA SER A 116 3.24 -8.77 -8.48
C SER A 116 2.25 -8.32 -9.57
N ASN A 117 1.67 -9.26 -10.33
CA ASN A 117 0.70 -8.94 -11.39
C ASN A 117 -0.62 -8.49 -10.79
N LYS A 118 -1.09 -9.15 -9.72
CA LYS A 118 -2.31 -8.75 -9.02
C LYS A 118 -2.17 -7.36 -8.41
N VAL A 119 -1.06 -7.09 -7.72
CA VAL A 119 -0.77 -5.76 -7.16
C VAL A 119 -0.73 -4.70 -8.25
N ALA A 120 0.03 -4.93 -9.33
CA ALA A 120 0.14 -3.98 -10.43
C ALA A 120 -1.22 -3.69 -11.07
N LYS A 121 -2.02 -4.73 -11.34
CA LYS A 121 -3.37 -4.59 -11.87
C LYS A 121 -4.26 -3.75 -10.94
N THR A 122 -4.30 -4.09 -9.65
CA THR A 122 -5.11 -3.35 -8.66
C THR A 122 -4.70 -1.88 -8.59
N VAL A 123 -3.40 -1.58 -8.56
CA VAL A 123 -2.90 -0.20 -8.54
C VAL A 123 -3.32 0.56 -9.79
N MET A 124 -3.15 -0.03 -10.97
CA MET A 124 -3.47 0.63 -12.24
C MET A 124 -4.97 0.86 -12.41
N ASP A 125 -5.80 -0.13 -12.05
CA ASP A 125 -7.27 -0.01 -12.10
C ASP A 125 -7.73 1.15 -11.22
N LEU A 126 -7.26 1.22 -9.97
CA LEU A 126 -7.61 2.28 -9.02
C LEU A 126 -7.11 3.66 -9.47
N TYR A 127 -5.93 3.73 -10.07
CA TYR A 127 -5.39 4.97 -10.61
C TYR A 127 -6.27 5.50 -11.75
N PHE A 128 -6.62 4.64 -12.73
CA PHE A 128 -7.42 5.06 -13.89
C PHE A 128 -8.89 5.32 -13.58
N GLU A 129 -9.52 4.55 -12.68
CA GLU A 129 -10.89 4.82 -12.23
C GLU A 129 -11.00 6.22 -11.61
N ARG A 130 -9.96 6.66 -10.91
CA ARG A 130 -9.93 7.96 -10.23
C ARG A 130 -9.64 9.13 -11.18
N THR A 131 -8.75 8.93 -12.15
CA THR A 131 -8.40 9.99 -13.11
C THR A 131 -9.40 10.10 -14.27
N GLY A 132 -10.35 9.16 -14.37
CA GLY A 132 -11.09 8.89 -15.60
C GLY A 132 -10.18 8.23 -16.64
N PRO A 133 -10.73 7.52 -17.65
CA PRO A 133 -9.91 6.98 -18.72
C PRO A 133 -9.14 8.13 -19.37
N LEU A 134 -7.84 7.94 -19.56
CA LEU A 134 -7.01 8.81 -20.38
C LEU A 134 -7.62 8.77 -21.80
N ASN A 135 -8.52 9.70 -22.11
CA ASN A 135 -8.81 10.00 -23.50
C ASN A 135 -7.48 10.44 -24.10
N SER A 136 -6.98 9.66 -25.05
CA SER A 136 -5.86 10.00 -25.92
C SER A 136 -6.19 11.28 -26.69
N ARG A 137 -6.10 12.43 -26.03
CA ARG A 137 -6.09 13.74 -26.67
C ARG A 137 -4.66 14.03 -27.06
N ASP A 138 -4.22 13.40 -28.15
CA ASP A 138 -3.07 13.82 -28.94
C ASP A 138 -3.12 13.20 -30.35
N GLU A 139 -4.30 13.18 -31.00
CA GLU A 139 -4.40 12.97 -32.45
C GLU A 139 -5.58 13.76 -33.03
N THR A 140 -5.60 15.09 -32.85
CA THR A 140 -6.38 16.00 -33.72
C THR A 140 -5.92 17.45 -33.51
N SER A 141 -4.68 17.73 -33.90
CA SER A 141 -4.24 19.08 -34.30
C SER A 141 -3.34 18.96 -35.51
N ALA A 142 -3.91 18.34 -36.55
CA ALA A 142 -3.50 18.51 -37.92
C ALA A 142 -4.75 18.23 -38.76
N LEU A 143 -5.49 19.30 -39.07
CA LEU A 143 -6.21 19.58 -40.31
C LEU A 143 -7.07 20.84 -40.12
#